data_AF-A0A1F7Y152-F1
#
_entry.id   AF-A0A1F7Y152-F1
#
_cell.length_a   1.000
_cell.length_b   1.000
_cell.length_c   1.000
_cell.angle_alpha   90.00
_cell.angle_beta   90.00
_cell.angle_gamma   90.00
#
_symmetry.space_group_name_H-M   'P 1'
#
loop_
_entity.id
_entity.type
_entity.pdbx_description
1 polymer ?
#
loop_
_entity_poly.entity_id
_entity_poly.type
_entity_poly.pdbx_seq_one_letter_code
_entity_poly.pdbx_strand_id
1 'polypeptide(L)'
;MDYFLKTKSYLVGINLSTADPLDKKANDLIFDETSYERASQALRRRFVRGAEIVDGMDRGSRKTLIKREKLGGKYVYRVQGSDGNWFEPDERIWVVAMYALWQDSKK
;
A
#
# COMPACT_ATOMS: atom_id res chain seq x y z
N MET A 1 -19.88 -3.48 -2.49
CA MET A 1 -18.95 -4.61 -2.27
C MET A 1 -18.05 -4.19 -1.13
N ASP A 2 -18.02 -4.92 -0.02
CA ASP A 2 -17.28 -4.48 1.17
C ASP A 2 -15.80 -4.86 1.01
N TYR A 3 -15.02 -3.97 0.39
CA TYR A 3 -13.59 -4.18 0.16
C TYR A 3 -12.80 -4.02 1.47
N PHE A 4 -11.68 -4.75 1.58
CA PHE A 4 -10.70 -4.63 2.66
C PHE A 4 -11.23 -4.92 4.07
N LEU A 5 -12.04 -5.97 4.21
CA LEU A 5 -12.71 -6.32 5.46
C LEU A 5 -11.71 -6.52 6.61
N LYS A 6 -10.56 -7.18 6.37
CA LYS A 6 -9.57 -7.42 7.42
C LYS A 6 -8.94 -6.12 7.90
N THR A 7 -8.59 -5.24 6.96
CA THR A 7 -7.98 -3.95 7.30
C THR A 7 -8.97 -3.03 8.02
N LYS A 8 -10.24 -3.01 7.60
CA LYS A 8 -11.30 -2.28 8.33
C LYS A 8 -11.41 -2.75 9.78
N SER A 9 -11.51 -4.06 10.01
CA SER A 9 -11.57 -4.62 11.36
C SER A 9 -10.34 -4.29 12.20
N TYR A 10 -9.14 -4.30 11.60
CA TYR A 10 -7.91 -3.89 12.26
C TYR A 10 -7.92 -2.41 12.66
N LEU A 11 -8.33 -1.52 11.76
CA LEU A 11 -8.32 -0.07 11.99
C LEU A 11 -9.35 0.40 13.02
N VAL A 12 -10.46 -0.32 13.22
CA VAL A 12 -11.45 -0.02 14.27
C VAL A 12 -10.84 -0.02 15.66
N GLY A 13 -9.82 -0.86 15.90
CA GLY A 13 -9.12 -0.94 17.18
C GLY A 13 -8.03 0.11 17.41
N ILE A 14 -7.77 0.99 16.43
CA ILE A 14 -6.62 1.89 16.45
C ILE A 14 -7.03 3.32 16.75
N ASN A 15 -6.30 3.96 17.67
CA ASN A 15 -6.42 5.39 17.86
C ASN A 15 -5.68 6.15 16.75
N LEU A 16 -6.42 6.60 15.72
CA LEU A 16 -5.87 7.31 14.56
C LEU A 16 -5.12 8.60 14.91
N SER A 17 -5.33 9.20 16.08
CA SER A 17 -4.58 10.39 16.50
C SER A 17 -3.09 10.08 16.74
N THR A 18 -2.79 8.91 17.30
CA THR A 18 -1.42 8.47 17.65
C THR A 18 -0.91 7.33 16.78
N ALA A 19 -1.73 6.83 15.84
CA ALA A 19 -1.38 5.73 14.94
C ALA A 19 -0.19 6.04 14.02
N ASP A 20 0.38 4.97 13.46
CA ASP A 20 1.42 5.07 12.44
C ASP A 20 0.86 5.78 11.18
N PRO A 21 1.67 6.60 10.48
CA PRO A 21 1.24 7.26 9.24
C PRO A 21 0.68 6.32 8.18
N LEU A 22 1.18 5.08 8.12
CA LEU A 22 0.66 4.07 7.20
C LEU A 22 -0.77 3.65 7.55
N ASP A 23 -1.09 3.50 8.84
CA ASP A 23 -2.44 3.16 9.30
C ASP A 23 -3.42 4.30 9.01
N LYS A 24 -3.00 5.54 9.28
CA LYS A 24 -3.79 6.74 8.93
C LYS A 24 -4.04 6.79 7.43
N LYS A 25 -3.00 6.58 6.61
CA LYS A 25 -3.14 6.59 5.15
C LYS A 25 -4.06 5.47 4.66
N ALA A 26 -3.93 4.26 5.18
CA ALA A 26 -4.81 3.15 4.84
C ALA A 26 -6.27 3.47 5.20
N ASN A 27 -6.50 4.05 6.38
CA ASN A 27 -7.82 4.51 6.82
C ASN A 27 -8.40 5.56 5.85
N ASP A 28 -7.63 6.60 5.51
CA ASP A 28 -8.07 7.63 4.57
C ASP A 28 -8.50 7.04 3.22
N LEU A 29 -7.68 6.13 2.66
CA LEU A 29 -7.97 5.49 1.38
C LEU A 29 -9.16 4.53 1.45
N ILE A 30 -9.42 3.91 2.60
CA ILE A 30 -10.61 3.05 2.78
C ILE A 30 -11.90 3.85 2.74
N PHE A 31 -11.89 5.06 3.32
CA PHE A 31 -13.07 5.92 3.42
C PHE A 31 -13.20 6.94 2.28
N ASP A 32 -12.15 7.15 1.48
CA ASP A 32 -12.16 7.94 0.25
C ASP A 32 -11.78 7.09 -0.97
N GLU A 33 -12.82 6.53 -1.61
CA GLU A 33 -12.70 5.70 -2.81
C GLU A 33 -11.99 6.43 -3.97
N THR A 34 -12.23 7.73 -4.12
CA THR A 34 -11.61 8.52 -5.20
C THR A 34 -10.10 8.62 -5.00
N SER A 35 -9.66 8.87 -3.76
CA SER A 35 -8.25 8.90 -3.41
C SER A 35 -7.59 7.52 -3.55
N TYR A 36 -8.29 6.45 -3.14
CA TYR A 36 -7.82 5.09 -3.34
C TYR A 36 -7.62 4.75 -4.82
N GLU A 37 -8.62 4.99 -5.68
CA GLU A 37 -8.51 4.69 -7.10
C GLU A 37 -7.39 5.51 -7.76
N ARG A 38 -7.25 6.79 -7.39
CA ARG A 38 -6.15 7.62 -7.89
C ARG A 38 -4.78 7.04 -7.55
N ALA A 39 -4.56 6.67 -6.29
CA ALA A 39 -3.30 6.08 -5.83
C ALA A 39 -3.05 4.69 -6.45
N SER A 40 -4.07 3.84 -6.48
CA SER A 40 -4.06 2.50 -7.07
C SER A 40 -3.68 2.53 -8.55
N GLN A 41 -4.29 3.43 -9.33
CA GLN A 41 -3.97 3.60 -10.74
C GLN A 41 -2.59 4.22 -10.95
N ALA A 42 -2.18 5.18 -10.11
CA ALA A 42 -0.84 5.75 -10.17
C ALA A 42 0.24 4.68 -9.96
N LEU A 43 0.09 3.83 -8.93
CA LEU A 43 0.95 2.68 -8.68
C LEU A 43 0.96 1.72 -9.88
N ARG A 44 -0.22 1.31 -10.36
CA ARG A 44 -0.35 0.38 -11.49
C ARG A 44 0.36 0.91 -12.74
N ARG A 45 0.24 2.21 -13.04
CA ARG A 45 0.89 2.85 -14.19
C ARG A 45 2.41 2.76 -14.14
N ARG A 46 3.04 2.74 -12.95
CA ARG A 46 4.49 2.55 -12.84
C ARG A 46 4.92 1.21 -13.45
N PHE A 47 4.26 0.13 -13.04
CA PHE A 47 4.54 -1.21 -13.55
C PHE A 47 4.16 -1.39 -15.02
N VAL A 48 3.02 -0.82 -15.45
CA VAL A 48 2.62 -0.86 -16.88
C VAL A 48 3.64 -0.16 -17.78
N ARG A 49 4.35 0.85 -17.26
CA ARG A 49 5.42 1.56 -17.96
C ARG A 49 6.79 0.87 -17.83
N GLY A 50 6.85 -0.35 -17.32
CA GLY A 50 8.08 -1.16 -17.27
C GLY A 50 8.91 -0.99 -16.00
N ALA A 51 8.42 -0.32 -14.96
CA ALA A 51 9.11 -0.34 -13.67
C ALA A 51 9.06 -1.75 -13.07
N GLU A 52 10.20 -2.33 -12.72
CA GLU A 52 10.26 -3.62 -12.01
C GLU A 52 9.96 -3.44 -10.51
N ILE A 53 10.50 -2.35 -9.95
CA ILE A 53 10.36 -1.96 -8.56
C ILE A 53 9.93 -0.50 -8.47
N VAL A 54 9.13 -0.18 -7.45
CA VAL A 54 8.66 1.15 -7.13
C VAL A 54 8.89 1.37 -5.64
N ASP A 55 9.35 2.55 -5.25
CA ASP A 55 9.50 2.89 -3.84
C ASP A 55 8.14 3.00 -3.12
N GLY A 56 8.16 2.72 -1.82
CA GLY A 56 7.07 2.96 -0.88
C GLY A 56 7.59 3.38 0.49
N MET A 57 6.67 3.64 1.41
CA MET A 57 6.98 3.85 2.82
C MET A 57 6.27 2.81 3.68
N ASP A 58 7.02 2.10 4.52
CA ASP A 58 6.50 1.09 5.45
C ASP A 58 6.19 1.68 6.83
N ARG A 59 5.89 0.81 7.80
CA ARG A 59 5.68 1.19 9.20
C ARG A 59 6.93 1.83 9.80
N GLY A 60 6.74 2.89 10.58
CA GLY A 60 7.84 3.71 11.07
C GLY A 60 8.39 4.67 10.01
N SER A 61 7.67 4.90 8.91
CA SER A 61 8.03 5.82 7.83
C SER A 61 9.37 5.50 7.15
N ARG A 62 9.78 4.22 7.12
CA ARG A 62 11.04 3.83 6.47
C ARG A 62 10.78 3.58 4.99
N LYS A 63 11.80 3.84 4.16
CA LYS A 63 11.71 3.53 2.73
C LYS A 63 11.66 2.01 2.55
N THR A 64 10.75 1.55 1.72
CA THR A 64 10.63 0.15 1.28
C THR A 64 10.49 0.09 -0.24
N LEU A 65 10.56 -1.11 -0.79
CA LEU A 65 10.41 -1.40 -2.20
C LEU A 65 9.13 -2.22 -2.43
N ILE A 66 8.43 -1.89 -3.50
CA ILE A 66 7.22 -2.58 -3.96
C ILE A 66 7.53 -3.15 -5.34
N LYS A 67 7.21 -4.42 -5.55
CA LYS A 67 7.23 -5.06 -6.87
C LYS A 67 5.88 -5.66 -7.21
N ARG A 68 5.68 -5.95 -8.50
CA ARG A 68 4.48 -6.60 -9.01
C ARG A 68 4.88 -7.80 -9.85
N GLU A 69 4.38 -8.98 -9.47
CA GLU A 69 4.74 -10.25 -10.10
C GLU A 69 3.51 -10.92 -10.68
N LYS A 70 3.71 -11.73 -11.74
CA LYS A 70 2.65 -12.54 -12.33
C LYS A 70 2.77 -13.97 -11.81
N LEU A 71 1.89 -14.38 -10.90
CA LEU A 71 1.81 -15.73 -10.34
C LEU A 71 0.50 -16.39 -10.79
N GLY A 72 0.60 -17.57 -11.43
CA GLY A 72 -0.58 -18.33 -11.87
C GLY A 72 -1.54 -17.54 -12.78
N GLY A 73 -1.00 -16.65 -13.63
CA GLY A 73 -1.81 -15.80 -14.51
C GLY A 73 -2.36 -14.52 -13.86
N LYS A 74 -2.23 -14.36 -12.54
CA LYS A 74 -2.70 -13.19 -11.79
C LYS A 74 -1.52 -12.30 -11.39
N TYR A 75 -1.76 -10.99 -11.33
CA TYR A 75 -0.77 -10.07 -10.80
C TYR A 75 -0.94 -9.93 -9.29
N VAL A 76 0.15 -10.15 -8.56
CA VAL A 76 0.24 -9.90 -7.12
C VAL A 76 1.25 -8.79 -6.86
N TYR A 77 1.11 -8.11 -5.72
CA TYR A 77 2.08 -7.14 -5.27
C TYR A 77 2.88 -7.73 -4.12
N ARG A 78 4.17 -7.42 -4.07
CA ARG A 78 5.04 -7.77 -2.96
C ARG A 78 5.78 -6.55 -2.45
N VAL A 79 6.07 -6.55 -1.16
CA VAL A 79 6.78 -5.50 -0.45
C VAL A 79 8.04 -6.08 0.17
N GLN A 80 9.14 -5.34 0.15
CA GLN A 80 10.38 -5.75 0.78
C GLN A 80 10.33 -5.48 2.29
N GLY A 81 10.49 -6.53 3.09
CA GLY A 81 10.67 -6.41 4.53
C GLY A 81 12.05 -5.86 4.89
N SER A 82 12.22 -5.45 6.16
CA SER A 82 13.50 -4.95 6.67
C SER A 82 14.62 -6.01 6.67
N ASP A 83 14.24 -7.29 6.58
CA ASP A 83 15.13 -8.43 6.43
C ASP A 83 15.56 -8.70 4.97
N GLY A 84 15.08 -7.89 4.01
CA GLY A 84 15.34 -8.04 2.59
C GLY A 84 14.43 -9.04 1.87
N ASN A 85 13.60 -9.79 2.61
CA ASN A 85 12.65 -10.75 2.05
C ASN A 85 11.43 -10.05 1.44
N TRP A 86 10.74 -10.75 0.53
CA TRP A 86 9.56 -10.23 -0.17
C TRP A 86 8.29 -10.87 0.33
N PHE A 87 7.34 -10.05 0.78
CA PHE A 87 6.08 -10.50 1.37
C PHE A 87 4.90 -10.00 0.55
N GLU A 88 3.87 -10.83 0.40
CA GLU A 88 2.57 -10.42 -0.12
C GLU A 88 1.71 -9.90 1.04
N PRO A 89 1.24 -8.65 1.02
CA PRO A 89 0.37 -8.14 2.08
C PRO A 89 -1.01 -8.80 2.03
N ASP A 90 -1.63 -8.97 3.21
CA ASP A 90 -2.95 -9.60 3.35
C ASP A 90 -4.02 -8.98 2.45
N GLU A 91 -3.97 -7.67 2.27
CA GLU A 91 -4.89 -6.92 1.44
C GLU A 91 -4.16 -5.82 0.67
N ARG A 92 -4.55 -5.63 -0.59
CA ARG A 92 -3.92 -4.68 -1.53
C ARG A 92 -3.86 -3.24 -1.00
N ILE A 93 -4.78 -2.85 -0.13
CA ILE A 93 -4.83 -1.51 0.46
C ILE A 93 -3.49 -1.11 1.09
N TRP A 94 -2.77 -2.04 1.72
CA TRP A 94 -1.47 -1.77 2.33
C TRP A 94 -0.43 -1.33 1.32
N VAL A 95 -0.35 -2.02 0.17
CA VAL A 95 0.59 -1.65 -0.90
C VAL A 95 0.25 -0.27 -1.45
N VAL A 96 -1.04 0.01 -1.65
CA VAL A 96 -1.50 1.31 -2.17
C VAL A 96 -1.20 2.42 -1.16
N ALA A 97 -1.43 2.17 0.13
CA ALA A 97 -1.13 3.10 1.22
C ALA A 97 0.38 3.38 1.32
N MET A 98 1.23 2.36 1.25
CA MET A 98 2.70 2.51 1.25
C MET A 98 3.17 3.39 0.09
N TYR A 99 2.62 3.17 -1.11
CA TYR A 99 2.94 4.00 -2.27
C TYR A 99 2.41 5.43 -2.13
N ALA A 100 1.16 5.60 -1.71
CA ALA A 100 0.55 6.91 -1.53
C ALA A 100 1.30 7.75 -0.48
N LEU A 101 1.69 7.13 0.63
CA LEU A 101 2.47 7.77 1.68
C LEU A 101 3.84 8.23 1.18
N TRP A 102 4.51 7.41 0.36
CA TRP A 102 5.74 7.83 -0.32
C TRP A 102 5.54 8.95 -1.33
N GLN A 103 4.40 8.98 -2.05
CA GLN A 103 4.10 10.11 -2.94
C GLN A 103 3.89 11.40 -2.15
N ASP A 104 3.26 11.32 -0.98
CA ASP A 104 3.02 12.49 -0.13
C ASP A 104 4.31 13.01 0.50
N SER A 105 5.28 12.16 0.85
CA SER A 105 6.58 12.60 1.38
C SER A 105 7.50 13.28 0.36
N LYS A 106 7.10 13.32 -0.91
CA LYS A 106 7.82 14.01 -1.99
C LYS A 106 7.30 15.41 -2.31
N LYS A 107 6.15 15.77 -1.75
CA LYS A 107 5.57 17.11 -1.89
C LYS A 107 6.19 18.04 -0.86
#